data_AF-A0AAN8FKU0-F1
#
_entry.id   AF-A0AAN8FKU0-F1
#
_cell.length_a   1.000
_cell.length_b   1.000
_cell.length_c   1.000
_cell.angle_alpha   90.00
_cell.angle_beta   90.00
_cell.angle_gamma   90.00
#
_symmetry.space_group_name_H-M   'P 1'
#
loop_
_entity.id
_entity.type
_entity.pdbx_description
1 polymer ?
#
loop_
_entity_poly.entity_id
_entity_poly.type
_entity_poly.pdbx_seq_one_letter_code
_entity_poly.pdbx_strand_id
1 'polypeptide(L)'
;DIMGVAGNDVAEKKIQQIDTISILDKLELERQEKERQALELKVPRVYLSMAILFCINLLNYMDRYTIAGVLTNIQGYYGINDAQGGLLQTIFMVFFMICSPICGFLGDSGLGFMVGSSVAALTNDWRWGIRITAVLGVFCLLAIIIFIREPERGGAERERGEIATEVVATSYTDDLKSLVSK
;
A
#
# COMPACT_ATOMS: atom_id res chain seq x y z
N ASP A 1 -42.03 -49.70 43.74
CA ASP A 1 -41.72 -48.26 43.87
C ASP A 1 -40.24 -47.86 43.87
N ILE A 2 -39.27 -48.78 43.98
CA ILE A 2 -37.83 -48.39 44.01
C ILE A 2 -37.22 -48.23 42.59
N MET A 3 -37.71 -48.96 41.58
CA MET A 3 -37.23 -48.84 40.19
C MET A 3 -37.69 -47.54 39.49
N GLY A 4 -38.80 -46.92 39.90
CA GLY A 4 -39.28 -45.67 39.32
C GLY A 4 -38.44 -44.44 39.73
N VAL A 5 -37.88 -44.47 40.94
CA VAL A 5 -37.06 -43.38 41.49
C VAL A 5 -35.69 -43.32 40.81
N ALA A 6 -35.05 -44.47 40.59
CA ALA A 6 -33.76 -44.55 39.89
C ALA A 6 -33.83 -44.11 38.42
N GLY A 7 -34.99 -44.28 37.77
CA GLY A 7 -35.23 -43.81 36.40
C GLY A 7 -35.31 -42.29 36.30
N ASN A 8 -35.88 -41.61 37.30
CA ASN A 8 -35.99 -40.15 37.33
C ASN A 8 -34.63 -39.47 37.56
N ASP A 9 -33.78 -40.00 38.46
CA ASP A 9 -32.42 -39.45 38.68
C ASP A 9 -31.54 -39.53 37.43
N VAL A 10 -31.69 -40.59 36.62
CA VAL A 10 -30.96 -40.76 35.36
C VAL A 10 -31.47 -39.80 34.29
N ALA A 11 -32.78 -39.55 34.26
CA ALA A 11 -33.39 -38.57 33.35
C ALA A 11 -32.95 -37.14 33.69
N GLU A 12 -32.95 -36.76 34.96
CA GLU A 12 -32.48 -35.43 35.42
C GLU A 12 -31.00 -35.19 35.06
N LYS A 13 -30.13 -36.18 35.28
CA LYS A 13 -28.72 -36.08 34.89
C LYS A 13 -28.52 -35.91 33.38
N LYS A 14 -29.35 -36.57 32.55
CA LYS A 14 -29.30 -36.39 31.09
C LYS A 14 -29.76 -34.99 30.68
N ILE A 15 -30.80 -34.45 31.31
CA ILE A 15 -31.30 -33.08 31.05
C ILE A 15 -30.22 -32.06 31.42
N GLN A 16 -29.57 -32.21 32.57
CA GLN A 16 -28.47 -31.35 33.02
C GLN A 16 -27.28 -31.37 32.04
N GLN A 17 -26.96 -32.54 31.49
CA GLN A 17 -25.88 -32.69 30.52
C GLN A 17 -26.24 -32.03 29.18
N ILE A 18 -27.50 -32.12 28.74
CA ILE A 18 -28.00 -31.46 27.53
C ILE A 18 -27.95 -29.93 27.69
N ASP A 19 -28.36 -29.40 28.84
CA ASP A 19 -28.27 -27.96 29.13
C ASP A 19 -26.82 -27.47 29.12
N THR A 20 -25.89 -28.26 29.68
CA THR A 20 -24.47 -27.90 29.69
C THR A 20 -23.90 -27.85 28.28
N ILE A 21 -24.24 -28.82 27.43
CA ILE A 21 -23.81 -28.85 26.02
C ILE A 21 -24.41 -27.65 25.26
N SER A 22 -25.67 -27.31 25.51
CA SER A 22 -26.32 -26.14 24.90
C SER A 22 -25.65 -24.83 25.29
N ILE A 23 -25.23 -24.69 26.55
CA ILE A 23 -24.52 -23.50 27.02
C ILE A 23 -23.13 -23.40 26.39
N LEU A 24 -22.41 -24.51 26.26
CA LEU A 24 -21.09 -24.54 25.62
C LEU A 24 -21.17 -24.14 24.14
N ASP A 25 -22.17 -24.63 23.42
CA ASP A 25 -22.39 -24.31 22.00
C ASP A 25 -22.71 -22.82 21.80
N LYS A 26 -23.52 -22.23 22.70
CA LYS A 26 -23.80 -20.78 22.70
C LYS A 26 -22.56 -19.93 22.99
N LEU A 27 -21.71 -20.36 23.92
CA LEU A 27 -20.47 -19.66 24.25
C LEU A 27 -19.44 -19.72 23.12
N GLU A 28 -19.35 -20.84 22.41
CA GLU A 28 -18.50 -20.99 21.23
C GLU A 28 -18.99 -20.10 20.07
N LEU A 29 -20.30 -20.00 19.87
CA LEU A 29 -20.90 -19.07 18.91
C LEU A 29 -20.61 -17.60 19.25
N GLU A 30 -20.79 -17.19 20.50
CA GLU A 30 -20.47 -15.81 20.92
C GLU A 30 -18.97 -15.49 20.77
N ARG A 31 -18.10 -16.48 21.01
CA ARG A 31 -16.64 -16.32 20.82
C ARG A 31 -16.30 -16.15 19.34
N GLN A 32 -16.89 -16.98 18.48
CA GLN A 32 -16.72 -16.89 17.02
C GLN A 32 -17.23 -15.56 16.47
N GLU A 33 -18.37 -15.06 16.96
CA GLU A 33 -18.90 -13.75 16.56
C GLU A 33 -17.97 -12.60 16.97
N LYS A 34 -17.42 -12.63 18.19
CA LYS A 34 -16.44 -11.62 18.64
C LYS A 34 -15.17 -11.65 17.81
N GLU A 35 -14.67 -12.84 17.44
CA GLU A 35 -13.49 -12.98 16.57
C GLU A 35 -13.78 -12.46 15.15
N ARG A 36 -14.96 -12.74 14.58
CA ARG A 36 -15.41 -12.19 13.30
C ARG A 36 -15.55 -10.67 13.32
N GLN A 37 -16.15 -10.10 14.37
CA GLN A 37 -16.28 -8.65 14.54
C GLN A 37 -14.91 -7.96 14.69
N ALA A 38 -13.95 -8.58 15.39
CA ALA A 38 -12.59 -8.06 15.53
C ALA A 38 -11.79 -8.06 14.20
N LEU A 39 -12.14 -8.96 13.27
CA LEU A 39 -11.61 -9.00 11.90
C LEU A 39 -12.28 -7.96 11.00
N GLU A 40 -13.60 -7.79 11.10
CA GLU A 40 -14.36 -6.79 10.33
C GLU A 40 -14.07 -5.34 10.73
N LEU A 41 -13.59 -5.05 11.94
CA LEU A 41 -13.27 -3.66 12.30
C LEU A 41 -11.92 -3.16 11.73
N LYS A 42 -11.06 -4.05 11.21
CA LYS A 42 -9.72 -3.72 10.71
C LYS A 42 -9.68 -3.32 9.23
N VAL A 43 -10.72 -3.66 8.46
CA VAL A 43 -10.75 -3.50 6.99
C VAL A 43 -10.45 -2.08 6.49
N PRO A 44 -11.05 -0.98 6.99
CA PRO A 44 -10.81 0.35 6.40
C PRO A 44 -9.36 0.83 6.56
N ARG A 45 -8.68 0.45 7.65
CA ARG A 45 -7.26 0.77 7.86
C ARG A 45 -6.34 -0.08 6.99
N VAL A 46 -6.73 -1.33 6.72
CA VAL A 46 -5.99 -2.23 5.83
C VAL A 46 -6.05 -1.73 4.39
N TYR A 47 -7.22 -1.28 3.90
CA TYR A 47 -7.34 -0.68 2.57
C TYR A 47 -6.52 0.60 2.42
N LEU A 48 -6.49 1.46 3.46
CA LEU A 48 -5.65 2.65 3.45
C LEU A 48 -4.16 2.30 3.40
N SER A 49 -3.69 1.33 4.21
CA SER A 49 -2.31 0.85 4.15
C SER A 49 -1.99 0.24 2.77
N MET A 50 -2.88 -0.58 2.21
CA MET A 50 -2.69 -1.15 0.87
C MET A 50 -2.62 -0.07 -0.21
N ALA A 51 -3.47 0.97 -0.14
CA ALA A 51 -3.44 2.09 -1.06
C ALA A 51 -2.13 2.88 -0.95
N ILE A 52 -1.65 3.13 0.27
CA ILE A 52 -0.37 3.80 0.52
C ILE A 52 0.79 2.97 -0.02
N LEU A 53 0.86 1.67 0.29
CA LEU A 53 1.90 0.78 -0.23
C LEU A 53 1.84 0.69 -1.76
N PHE A 54 0.65 0.66 -2.35
CA PHE A 54 0.45 0.67 -3.79
C PHE A 54 0.99 1.98 -4.40
N CYS A 55 0.65 3.14 -3.84
CA CYS A 55 1.16 4.43 -4.31
C CYS A 55 2.68 4.54 -4.16
N ILE A 56 3.26 4.10 -3.05
CA ILE A 56 4.71 4.10 -2.85
C ILE A 56 5.39 3.17 -3.86
N ASN A 57 4.84 1.99 -4.11
CA ASN A 57 5.35 1.06 -5.12
C ASN A 57 5.24 1.66 -6.53
N LEU A 58 4.14 2.32 -6.85
CA LEU A 58 3.92 2.98 -8.14
C LEU A 58 4.89 4.16 -8.34
N LEU A 59 5.13 4.97 -7.31
CA LEU A 59 6.14 6.04 -7.33
C LEU A 59 7.56 5.49 -7.48
N ASN A 60 7.88 4.39 -6.79
CA ASN A 60 9.18 3.73 -6.94
C ASN A 60 9.39 3.22 -8.37
N TYR A 61 8.33 2.70 -8.99
CA TYR A 61 8.35 2.30 -10.39
C TYR A 61 8.56 3.52 -11.29
N MET A 62 7.77 4.60 -11.13
CA MET A 62 7.90 5.82 -11.93
C MET A 62 9.28 6.47 -11.84
N ASP A 63 9.86 6.60 -10.65
CA ASP A 63 11.19 7.19 -10.44
C ASP A 63 12.26 6.43 -11.27
N ARG A 64 12.18 5.10 -11.27
CA ARG A 64 13.07 4.23 -12.05
C ARG A 64 12.96 4.44 -13.57
N TYR A 65 11.78 4.76 -14.10
CA TYR A 65 11.58 5.01 -15.53
C TYR A 65 11.75 6.47 -15.93
N THR A 66 11.67 7.41 -14.99
CA THR A 66 11.82 8.84 -15.25
C THR A 66 13.19 9.13 -15.85
N ILE A 67 14.26 8.50 -15.33
CA ILE A 67 15.63 8.63 -15.85
C ILE A 67 15.72 8.21 -17.31
N ALA A 68 15.07 7.10 -17.70
CA ALA A 68 15.06 6.65 -19.08
C ALA A 68 14.27 7.63 -19.99
N GLY A 69 13.20 8.23 -19.48
CA GLY A 69 12.39 9.22 -20.21
C GLY A 69 13.10 10.56 -20.45
N VAL A 70 13.98 10.98 -19.53
CA VAL A 70 14.75 12.23 -19.65
C VAL A 70 16.18 12.04 -20.14
N LEU A 71 16.60 10.79 -20.40
CA LEU A 71 18.00 10.45 -20.71
C LEU A 71 18.52 11.22 -21.91
N THR A 72 17.70 11.36 -22.96
CA THR A 72 18.04 12.10 -24.19
C THR A 72 18.32 13.58 -23.92
N ASN A 73 17.56 14.20 -23.02
CA ASN A 73 17.75 15.60 -22.62
C ASN A 73 19.04 15.76 -21.80
N ILE A 74 19.35 14.81 -20.92
CA ILE A 74 20.59 14.79 -20.12
C ILE A 74 21.80 14.60 -21.05
N GLN A 75 21.72 13.69 -22.02
CA GLN A 75 22.76 13.46 -23.00
C GLN A 75 23.04 14.70 -23.85
N GLY A 76 22.00 15.39 -24.31
CA GLY A 76 22.12 16.64 -25.07
C GLY A 76 22.70 17.79 -24.25
N TYR A 77 22.34 17.91 -22.97
CA TYR A 77 22.82 18.98 -22.09
C TYR A 77 24.29 18.82 -21.69
N TYR A 78 24.71 17.60 -21.36
CA TYR A 78 26.08 17.31 -20.90
C TYR A 78 27.01 16.79 -22.01
N GLY A 79 26.51 16.60 -23.23
CA GLY A 79 27.29 16.08 -24.37
C GLY A 79 27.77 14.63 -24.17
N ILE A 80 26.96 13.81 -23.50
CA ILE A 80 27.34 12.45 -23.06
C ILE A 80 26.95 11.40 -24.10
N ASN A 81 27.84 10.44 -24.37
CA ASN A 81 27.63 9.29 -25.26
C ASN A 81 26.60 8.28 -24.66
N ASP A 82 25.88 7.51 -25.50
CA ASP A 82 24.99 6.40 -25.12
C ASP A 82 25.57 5.42 -24.09
N ALA A 83 26.85 5.07 -24.19
CA ALA A 83 27.54 4.23 -23.21
C ALA A 83 27.61 4.88 -21.82
N GLN A 84 27.80 6.19 -21.77
CA GLN A 84 27.84 6.96 -20.53
C GLN A 84 26.42 7.23 -19.98
N GLY A 85 25.43 7.36 -20.87
CA GLY A 85 24.01 7.39 -20.49
C GLY A 85 23.56 6.08 -19.83
N GLY A 86 23.97 4.94 -20.40
CA GLY A 86 23.76 3.62 -19.79
C GLY A 86 24.48 3.47 -18.44
N LEU A 87 25.68 4.03 -18.31
CA LEU A 87 26.44 4.05 -17.05
C LEU A 87 25.75 4.90 -15.96
N LEU A 88 25.11 6.01 -16.33
CA LEU A 88 24.35 6.82 -15.36
C LEU A 88 23.22 6.01 -14.72
N GLN A 89 22.53 5.19 -15.51
CA GLN A 89 21.45 4.35 -15.03
C GLN A 89 21.95 3.22 -14.11
N THR A 90 23.13 2.66 -14.37
CA THR A 90 23.72 1.64 -13.47
C THR A 90 24.22 2.24 -12.17
N ILE A 91 24.84 3.44 -12.20
CA ILE A 91 25.26 4.17 -11.00
C ILE A 91 24.04 4.44 -10.10
N PHE A 92 22.93 4.88 -10.68
CA PHE A 92 21.68 5.08 -9.93
C PHE A 92 21.23 3.79 -9.23
N MET A 93 21.18 2.67 -9.95
CA MET A 93 20.77 1.39 -9.37
C MET A 93 21.71 0.90 -8.26
N VAL A 94 23.02 1.06 -8.43
CA VAL A 94 24.02 0.70 -7.40
C VAL A 94 23.88 1.59 -6.17
N PHE A 95 23.66 2.90 -6.37
CA PHE A 95 23.40 3.83 -5.27
C PHE A 95 22.16 3.41 -4.48
N PHE A 96 21.05 3.08 -5.16
CA PHE A 96 19.85 2.55 -4.51
C PHE A 96 20.10 1.23 -3.78
N MET A 97 20.91 0.34 -4.33
CA MET A 97 21.24 -0.95 -3.70
C MET A 97 21.99 -0.78 -2.38
N ILE A 98 22.82 0.26 -2.26
CA ILE A 98 23.58 0.55 -1.02
C ILE A 98 22.75 1.40 -0.06
N CYS A 99 22.03 2.41 -0.55
CA CYS A 99 21.20 3.27 0.29
C CYS A 99 19.97 2.55 0.84
N SER A 100 19.36 1.62 0.11
CA SER A 100 18.18 0.86 0.57
C SER A 100 18.39 0.14 1.91
N PRO A 101 19.43 -0.71 2.11
CA PRO A 101 19.66 -1.35 3.40
C PRO A 101 20.05 -0.34 4.49
N ILE A 102 20.78 0.73 4.16
CA ILE A 102 21.18 1.76 5.12
C ILE A 102 19.94 2.54 5.61
N CYS A 103 19.09 3.01 4.70
CA CYS A 103 17.84 3.70 5.01
C CYS A 103 16.84 2.79 5.72
N GLY A 104 16.75 1.52 5.32
CA GLY A 104 15.94 0.52 6.01
C GLY A 104 16.37 0.33 7.46
N PHE A 105 17.67 0.17 7.70
CA PHE A 105 18.23 0.06 9.04
C PHE A 105 18.03 1.34 9.88
N LEU A 106 18.27 2.52 9.30
CA LEU A 106 18.09 3.82 9.97
C LEU A 106 16.62 4.11 10.32
N GLY A 107 15.69 3.73 9.44
CA GLY A 107 14.26 3.85 9.65
C GLY A 107 13.76 2.94 10.77
N ASP A 108 14.24 1.70 10.80
CA ASP A 108 13.83 0.68 11.76
C ASP A 108 14.44 0.91 13.16
N SER A 109 15.70 1.36 13.23
CA SER A 109 16.45 1.41 14.50
C SER A 109 16.60 2.82 15.12
N GLY A 110 16.61 3.89 14.32
CA GLY A 110 17.07 5.22 14.80
C GLY A 110 15.98 6.28 14.80
N LEU A 111 15.45 6.63 13.63
CA LEU A 111 14.49 7.72 13.49
C LEU A 111 13.11 7.36 14.05
N GLY A 112 12.64 6.13 13.81
CA GLY A 112 11.36 5.66 14.33
C GLY A 112 11.32 5.61 15.86
N PHE A 113 12.37 5.06 16.49
CA PHE A 113 12.51 5.01 17.94
C PHE A 113 12.76 6.38 18.57
N MET A 114 13.61 7.22 17.99
CA MET A 114 13.92 8.55 18.54
C MET A 114 12.71 9.50 18.46
N VAL A 115 11.99 9.52 17.33
CA VAL A 115 10.79 10.35 17.18
C VAL A 115 9.66 9.82 18.05
N GLY A 116 9.46 8.50 18.10
CA GLY A 116 8.43 7.88 18.94
C GLY A 116 8.66 8.10 20.43
N SER A 117 9.90 7.93 20.90
CA SER A 117 10.27 8.14 22.32
C SER A 117 10.25 9.61 22.74
N SER A 118 10.77 10.52 21.91
CA SER A 118 10.79 11.96 22.22
C SER A 118 9.36 12.54 22.31
N VAL A 119 8.47 12.10 21.41
CA VAL A 119 7.06 12.50 21.43
C VAL A 119 6.33 11.91 22.63
N ALA A 120 6.55 10.62 22.94
CA ALA A 120 5.95 9.97 24.11
C ALA A 120 6.42 10.61 25.43
N ALA A 121 7.68 11.03 25.52
CA ALA A 121 8.23 11.71 26.68
C ALA A 121 7.63 13.12 26.87
N LEU A 122 7.41 13.86 25.78
CA LEU A 122 6.82 15.21 25.84
C LEU A 122 5.32 15.21 26.17
N THR A 123 4.58 14.21 25.67
CA THR A 123 3.12 14.15 25.82
C THR A 123 2.65 13.25 26.95
N ASN A 124 3.56 12.55 27.64
CA ASN A 124 3.28 11.62 28.74
C ASN A 124 2.27 10.51 28.37
N ASP A 125 2.08 10.25 27.08
CA ASP A 125 1.23 9.17 26.57
C ASP A 125 1.89 8.58 25.32
N TRP A 126 2.15 7.27 25.37
CA TRP A 126 2.79 6.49 24.32
C TRP A 126 2.01 6.52 23.00
N ARG A 127 0.71 6.79 23.05
CA ARG A 127 -0.17 6.87 21.87
C ARG A 127 0.21 7.99 20.91
N TRP A 128 0.82 9.07 21.40
CA TRP A 128 1.20 10.20 20.55
C TRP A 128 2.37 9.89 19.62
N GLY A 129 3.27 8.96 19.98
CA GLY A 129 4.32 8.49 19.08
C GLY A 129 3.77 7.85 17.80
N ILE A 130 2.63 7.15 17.91
CA ILE A 130 1.93 6.53 16.76
C ILE A 130 1.10 7.57 15.99
N ARG A 131 0.56 8.58 16.66
CA ARG A 131 -0.20 9.65 15.99
C ARG A 131 0.71 10.56 15.17
N ILE A 132 1.92 10.86 15.66
CA ILE A 132 2.88 11.72 14.95
C ILE A 132 3.27 11.11 13.59
N THR A 133 3.49 9.80 13.54
CA THR A 133 3.84 9.08 12.32
C THR A 133 2.67 9.06 11.32
N ALA A 134 1.43 8.95 11.81
CA ALA A 134 0.24 9.08 10.96
C ALA A 134 0.06 10.50 10.39
N VAL A 135 0.28 11.54 11.20
CA VAL A 135 0.20 12.95 10.76
C VAL A 135 1.27 13.27 9.73
N LEU A 136 2.49 12.79 9.93
CA LEU A 136 3.59 12.96 8.98
C LEU A 136 3.28 12.25 7.64
N GLY A 137 2.66 11.08 7.68
CA GLY A 137 2.18 10.37 6.48
C GLY A 137 1.12 11.14 5.70
N VAL A 138 0.16 11.77 6.38
CA VAL A 138 -0.86 12.64 5.75
C VAL A 138 -0.22 13.88 5.11
N PHE A 139 0.80 14.45 5.76
CA PHE A 139 1.56 15.58 5.21
C PHE A 139 2.32 15.20 3.94
N CYS A 140 2.99 14.03 3.93
CA CYS A 140 3.62 13.49 2.72
C CYS A 140 2.60 13.25 1.60
N LEU A 141 1.41 12.71 1.92
CA LEU A 141 0.36 12.48 0.94
C LEU A 141 -0.13 13.79 0.31
N LEU A 142 -0.36 14.82 1.13
CA LEU A 142 -0.71 16.17 0.66
C LEU A 142 0.41 16.79 -0.18
N ALA A 143 1.67 16.61 0.22
CA ALA A 143 2.81 17.08 -0.55
C ALA A 143 2.88 16.40 -1.91
N ILE A 144 2.65 15.09 -2.01
CA ILE A 144 2.56 14.36 -3.29
C ILE A 144 1.46 14.97 -4.18
N ILE A 145 0.25 15.18 -3.65
CA ILE A 145 -0.86 15.74 -4.44
C ILE A 145 -0.57 17.16 -4.93
N ILE A 146 0.11 17.98 -4.13
CA ILE A 146 0.35 19.39 -4.46
C ILE A 146 1.61 19.58 -5.32
N PHE A 147 2.69 18.84 -5.03
CA PHE A 147 3.98 18.98 -5.72
C PHE A 147 4.09 18.11 -6.97
N ILE A 148 3.48 16.92 -7.00
CA ILE A 148 3.37 16.13 -8.24
C ILE A 148 2.18 16.68 -9.01
N ARG A 149 2.46 17.75 -9.73
CA ARG A 149 1.59 18.23 -10.80
C ARG A 149 1.92 17.37 -12.01
N GLU A 150 1.05 16.43 -12.33
CA GLU A 150 1.18 15.60 -13.52
C GLU A 150 1.43 16.50 -14.74
N PRO A 151 2.53 16.33 -15.49
CA PRO A 151 2.69 17.05 -16.74
C PRO A 151 1.56 16.60 -17.68
N GLU A 152 1.00 17.55 -18.46
CA GLU A 152 -0.02 17.23 -19.46
C GLU A 152 0.46 16.06 -20.33
N ARG A 153 -0.31 14.96 -20.34
CA ARG A 153 -0.08 13.81 -21.20
C ARG A 153 0.03 14.29 -22.65
N GLY A 154 1.22 14.14 -23.25
CA GLY A 154 1.53 14.56 -24.61
C GLY A 154 2.39 15.83 -24.75
N GLY A 155 2.82 16.46 -23.65
CA GLY A 155 3.71 17.65 -23.73
C GLY A 155 5.07 17.38 -24.37
N ALA A 156 5.65 16.20 -24.14
CA ALA A 156 6.93 15.78 -24.71
C ALA A 156 6.89 15.53 -26.24
N GLU A 157 5.69 15.34 -26.81
CA GLU A 157 5.48 15.13 -28.25
C GLU A 157 5.32 16.45 -29.00
N ARG A 158 4.88 17.52 -28.33
CA ARG A 158 4.68 18.86 -28.93
C ARG A 158 6.00 19.63 -29.12
N GLU A 159 6.98 19.46 -28.23
CA GLU A 159 8.29 20.15 -28.35
C GLU A 159 9.20 19.55 -29.43
N ARG A 160 8.95 18.30 -29.84
CA ARG A 160 9.75 17.61 -30.87
C ARG A 160 9.47 18.10 -32.30
N GLY A 161 8.50 19.00 -32.50
CA GLY A 161 8.15 19.53 -33.82
C GLY A 161 7.51 18.48 -34.76
N GLU A 162 7.05 17.36 -34.22
CA GLU A 162 6.43 16.25 -34.97
C GLU A 162 4.91 16.38 -35.13
N ILE A 163 4.33 17.56 -34.92
CA ILE A 163 2.92 17.82 -35.24
C ILE A 163 2.81 18.62 -36.54
N ALA A 164 2.95 17.88 -37.65
CA ALA A 164 2.06 18.06 -38.78
C ALA A 164 1.16 16.81 -38.77
N THR A 165 0.21 16.71 -37.87
CA THR A 165 -1.20 17.00 -38.15
C THR A 165 -1.92 16.81 -36.82
N GLU A 166 -2.88 17.68 -36.53
CA GLU A 166 -3.86 17.58 -35.45
C GLU A 166 -4.21 16.10 -35.14
N VAL A 167 -3.79 15.61 -33.97
CA VAL A 167 -4.14 14.26 -33.47
C VAL A 167 -5.62 14.32 -33.08
N VAL A 168 -6.48 14.24 -34.10
CA VAL A 168 -7.89 13.91 -33.92
C VAL A 168 -7.91 12.50 -33.37
N ALA A 169 -8.49 12.31 -32.18
CA ALA A 169 -8.66 11.00 -31.58
C ALA A 169 -9.44 10.09 -32.55
N THR A 170 -8.75 9.20 -33.27
CA THR A 170 -9.42 8.25 -34.15
C THR A 170 -10.07 7.17 -33.31
N SER A 171 -11.33 6.88 -33.65
CA SER A 171 -12.13 5.87 -32.97
C SER A 171 -11.53 4.49 -33.21
N TYR A 172 -11.48 3.65 -32.18
CA TYR A 172 -10.95 2.27 -32.23
C TYR A 172 -11.53 1.42 -33.39
N THR A 173 -12.70 1.77 -33.88
CA THR A 173 -13.34 1.13 -35.04
C THR A 173 -12.59 1.35 -36.35
N ASP A 174 -11.94 2.51 -36.50
CA ASP A 174 -11.20 2.86 -37.71
C ASP A 174 -9.86 2.11 -37.75
N ASP A 175 -9.21 1.98 -36.58
CA ASP A 175 -7.98 1.21 -36.43
C ASP A 175 -8.22 -0.28 -36.71
N LEU A 176 -9.30 -0.86 -36.18
CA LEU A 176 -9.68 -2.25 -36.45
C LEU A 176 -9.99 -2.50 -37.94
N LYS A 177 -10.68 -1.56 -38.60
CA LYS A 177 -11.00 -1.67 -40.02
C LYS A 177 -9.74 -1.56 -40.89
N SER A 178 -8.76 -0.76 -40.48
CA SER A 178 -7.49 -0.63 -41.19
C SER A 178 -6.66 -1.93 -41.19
N LEU A 179 -6.75 -2.71 -40.10
CA LEU A 179 -6.04 -3.98 -39.96
C LEU A 179 -6.70 -5.11 -40.75
N VAL A 180 -8.03 -5.07 -40.87
CA VAL A 180 -8.79 -6.07 -41.63
C VAL A 180 -8.78 -5.77 -43.14
N SER A 181 -8.58 -4.51 -43.52
CA SER A 181 -8.55 -4.08 -44.93
C SER A 181 -7.17 -4.21 -45.59
N LYS A 182 -6.18 -4.83 -44.93
CA LYS A 182 -4.86 -5.16 -45.48
C LYS A 182 -4.82 -6.60 -45.97
#